data_AF-A0A8J6HLP7-F1
#
_entry.id   AF-A0A8J6HLP7-F1
#
_cell.length_a   1.000
_cell.length_b   1.000
_cell.length_c   1.000
_cell.angle_alpha   90.00
_cell.angle_beta   90.00
_cell.angle_gamma   90.00
#
_symmetry.space_group_name_H-M   'P 1'
#
loop_
_entity.id
_entity.type
_entity.pdbx_description
1 polymer ?
#
loop_
_entity_poly.entity_id
_entity_poly.type
_entity_poly.pdbx_seq_one_letter_code
_entity_poly.pdbx_strand_id
1 'polypeptide(L)'
;MIANLLRSVIKGFNVKKRIHIERSNERCLPQPSLLSNYYIYKIYGTYFAIWLLILVNMYSQRLRRVICGLFFKKREKRRVLHLYNETLRRRVGYYRFMKKKVQKLVRQRRLQDNLNVLVVLRLRFPRAFRFLHLLPGARRKCLICKEVEPLCRSRFEQCRNELCHFSYCPECWEDSGNKCLACATLDADTSSGLDSSDEDDD
;
A
#
# COMPACT_ATOMS: atom_id res chain seq x y z
N MET A 1 -24.19 -81.24 -65.82
CA MET A 1 -22.73 -80.95 -65.87
C MET A 1 -22.37 -79.53 -65.45
N ILE A 2 -23.15 -78.50 -65.79
CA ILE A 2 -22.84 -77.08 -65.50
C ILE A 2 -22.77 -76.77 -63.99
N ALA A 3 -23.60 -77.41 -63.17
CA ALA A 3 -23.64 -77.20 -61.71
C ALA A 3 -22.32 -77.57 -60.99
N ASN A 4 -21.57 -78.56 -61.50
CA ASN A 4 -20.32 -79.00 -60.88
C ASN A 4 -19.17 -78.03 -61.19
N LEU A 5 -19.17 -77.42 -62.38
CA LEU A 5 -18.22 -76.37 -62.75
C LEU A 5 -18.43 -75.11 -61.91
N LEU A 6 -19.69 -74.68 -61.77
CA LEU A 6 -20.06 -73.57 -60.90
C LEU A 6 -19.65 -73.80 -59.44
N ARG A 7 -19.89 -75.00 -58.90
CA ARG A 7 -19.43 -75.36 -57.56
C ARG A 7 -17.92 -75.31 -57.41
N SER A 8 -17.16 -75.75 -58.41
CA SER A 8 -15.69 -75.74 -58.35
C SER A 8 -15.13 -74.31 -58.33
N VAL A 9 -15.68 -73.42 -59.16
CA VAL A 9 -15.29 -72.01 -59.20
C VAL A 9 -15.67 -71.31 -57.89
N ILE A 10 -16.90 -71.50 -57.40
CA ILE A 10 -17.36 -70.89 -56.14
C ILE A 10 -16.56 -71.42 -54.94
N LYS A 11 -16.14 -72.69 -54.95
CA LYS A 11 -15.32 -73.29 -53.88
C LYS A 11 -13.90 -72.71 -53.86
N GLY A 12 -13.35 -72.31 -55.01
CA GLY A 12 -12.08 -71.57 -55.09
C GLY A 12 -12.15 -70.14 -54.55
N PHE A 13 -13.31 -69.48 -54.68
CA PHE A 13 -13.54 -68.14 -54.12
C PHE A 13 -14.00 -68.15 -52.65
N ASN A 14 -14.39 -69.31 -52.11
CA ASN A 14 -14.83 -69.45 -50.71
C ASN A 14 -13.67 -69.51 -49.70
N VAL A 15 -12.49 -69.01 -50.08
CA VAL A 15 -11.44 -68.68 -49.13
C VAL A 15 -11.93 -67.43 -48.41
N LYS A 16 -12.51 -67.62 -47.21
CA LYS A 16 -12.76 -66.56 -46.21
C LYS A 16 -11.41 -65.92 -45.84
N LYS A 17 -10.88 -65.09 -46.74
CA LYS A 17 -9.75 -64.23 -46.46
C LYS A 17 -10.30 -63.17 -45.53
N ARG A 18 -10.15 -63.38 -44.21
CA ARG A 18 -10.30 -62.29 -43.24
C ARG A 18 -9.19 -61.30 -43.55
N ILE A 19 -9.48 -60.37 -44.44
CA ILE A 19 -8.62 -59.22 -44.70
C ILE A 19 -8.76 -58.37 -43.44
N HIS A 20 -7.83 -58.56 -42.51
CA HIS A 20 -7.64 -57.63 -41.40
C HIS A 20 -7.10 -56.34 -42.02
N ILE A 21 -8.01 -55.47 -42.45
CA ILE A 21 -7.68 -54.12 -42.90
C ILE A 21 -7.45 -53.31 -41.62
N GLU A 22 -6.24 -53.37 -41.08
CA GLU A 22 -5.83 -52.46 -40.02
C GLU A 22 -5.69 -51.06 -40.62
N ARG A 23 -6.74 -50.25 -40.48
CA ARG A 23 -6.75 -48.83 -40.81
C ARG A 23 -5.99 -48.09 -39.71
N SER A 24 -4.69 -47.93 -39.87
CA SER A 24 -3.90 -47.12 -38.94
C SER A 24 -3.84 -45.66 -39.38
N ASN A 25 -4.23 -44.75 -38.49
CA ASN A 25 -4.20 -43.29 -38.68
C ASN A 25 -2.83 -42.67 -38.32
N GLU A 26 -1.82 -43.48 -38.08
CA GLU A 26 -0.46 -43.02 -37.71
C GLU A 26 0.18 -42.13 -38.78
N ARG A 27 -0.20 -42.29 -40.06
CA ARG A 27 0.24 -41.39 -41.14
C ARG A 27 -0.42 -40.00 -41.10
N CYS A 28 -1.52 -39.85 -40.38
CA CYS A 28 -2.24 -38.60 -40.24
C CYS A 28 -1.86 -37.85 -38.95
N LEU A 29 -1.01 -38.43 -38.09
CA LEU A 29 -0.58 -37.76 -36.87
C LEU A 29 0.43 -36.65 -37.22
N PRO A 30 0.16 -35.38 -36.84
CA PRO A 30 1.15 -34.33 -36.96
C PRO A 30 2.34 -34.66 -36.05
N GLN A 31 3.54 -34.75 -36.62
CA GLN A 31 4.76 -34.94 -35.86
C GLN A 31 5.13 -33.63 -35.15
N PRO A 32 5.13 -33.56 -33.81
CA PRO A 32 5.53 -32.36 -33.11
C PRO A 32 7.03 -32.14 -33.30
N SER A 33 7.39 -31.06 -33.99
CA SER A 33 8.77 -30.61 -34.06
C SER A 33 9.10 -29.75 -32.83
N LEU A 34 10.21 -30.08 -32.17
CA LEU A 34 10.71 -29.27 -31.07
C LEU A 34 11.13 -27.90 -31.62
N LEU A 35 10.52 -26.84 -31.10
CA LEU A 35 10.84 -25.48 -31.52
C LEU A 35 12.28 -25.17 -31.11
N SER A 36 13.10 -24.75 -32.08
CA SER A 36 14.51 -24.43 -31.80
C SER A 36 14.62 -23.34 -30.74
N ASN A 37 15.52 -23.56 -29.77
CA ASN A 37 15.78 -22.65 -28.65
C ASN A 37 16.06 -21.21 -29.12
N TYR A 38 16.59 -21.04 -30.32
CA TYR A 38 16.79 -19.73 -30.95
C TYR A 38 15.50 -18.88 -30.99
N TYR A 39 14.38 -19.47 -31.41
CA TYR A 39 13.11 -18.75 -31.48
C TYR A 39 12.57 -18.40 -30.10
N ILE A 40 12.76 -19.29 -29.13
CA ILE A 40 12.37 -19.07 -27.73
C ILE A 40 13.13 -17.88 -27.15
N TYR A 41 14.46 -17.86 -27.28
CA TYR A 41 15.28 -16.73 -26.83
C TYR A 41 14.92 -15.42 -27.55
N LYS A 42 14.59 -15.47 -28.84
CA LYS A 42 14.15 -14.30 -29.60
C LYS A 42 12.83 -13.74 -29.06
N ILE A 43 11.86 -14.58 -28.76
CA ILE A 43 10.56 -14.19 -28.20
C ILE A 43 10.73 -13.57 -26.81
N TYR A 44 11.46 -14.23 -25.91
CA TYR A 44 11.70 -13.66 -24.57
C TYR A 44 12.55 -12.40 -24.62
N GLY A 45 13.52 -12.32 -25.54
CA GLY A 45 14.35 -11.14 -25.75
C GLY A 45 13.54 -9.92 -26.20
N THR A 46 12.57 -10.10 -27.11
CA THR A 46 11.69 -9.00 -27.53
C THR A 46 10.75 -8.55 -26.41
N TYR A 47 10.19 -9.49 -25.64
CA TYR A 47 9.39 -9.14 -24.46
C TYR A 47 10.19 -8.37 -23.42
N PHE A 48 11.42 -8.78 -23.15
CA PHE A 48 12.31 -8.06 -22.25
C PHE A 48 12.66 -6.66 -22.75
N ALA A 49 12.94 -6.51 -24.04
CA ALA A 49 13.19 -5.20 -24.64
C ALA A 49 11.96 -4.27 -24.53
N ILE A 50 10.76 -4.78 -24.78
CA ILE A 50 9.51 -4.02 -24.58
C ILE A 50 9.36 -3.60 -23.12
N TRP A 51 9.63 -4.51 -22.18
CA TRP A 51 9.57 -4.20 -20.75
C TRP A 51 10.56 -3.09 -20.36
N LEU A 52 11.79 -3.12 -20.89
CA LEU A 52 12.76 -2.04 -20.71
C LEU A 52 12.27 -0.72 -21.31
N LEU A 53 11.67 -0.74 -22.50
CA LEU A 53 11.11 0.47 -23.12
C LEU A 53 9.98 1.06 -22.28
N ILE A 54 9.16 0.24 -21.63
CA ILE A 54 8.11 0.71 -20.70
C ILE A 54 8.77 1.43 -19.51
N LEU A 55 9.81 0.86 -18.91
CA LEU A 55 10.55 1.52 -17.82
C LEU A 55 11.14 2.85 -18.28
N VAL A 56 11.82 2.87 -19.44
CA VAL A 56 12.40 4.09 -20.02
C VAL A 56 11.32 5.17 -20.23
N ASN A 57 10.12 4.79 -20.68
CA ASN A 57 9.00 5.73 -20.82
C ASN A 57 8.54 6.32 -19.48
N MET A 58 8.51 5.53 -18.41
CA MET A 58 8.18 6.06 -17.07
C MET A 58 9.21 7.08 -16.59
N TYR A 59 10.49 6.83 -16.85
CA TYR A 59 11.56 7.76 -16.49
C TYR A 59 11.61 8.99 -17.42
N SER A 60 11.36 8.84 -18.72
CA SER A 60 11.33 9.95 -19.68
C SER A 60 10.24 10.96 -19.33
N GLN A 61 9.08 10.50 -18.84
CA GLN A 61 8.02 11.37 -18.36
C GLN A 61 8.45 12.22 -17.15
N ARG A 62 9.27 11.68 -16.25
CA ARG A 62 9.87 12.44 -15.13
C ARG A 62 10.89 13.47 -15.63
N LEU A 63 11.75 13.07 -16.59
CA LEU A 63 12.76 13.95 -17.18
C LEU A 63 12.15 15.11 -17.97
N ARG A 64 10.99 14.91 -18.61
CA ARG A 64 10.28 15.98 -19.33
C ARG A 64 10.02 17.20 -18.44
N ARG A 65 9.66 16.98 -17.16
CA ARG A 65 9.47 18.09 -16.22
C ARG A 65 10.77 18.86 -15.98
N VAL A 66 11.90 18.16 -15.86
CA VAL A 66 13.23 18.78 -15.67
C VAL A 66 13.61 19.60 -16.89
N ILE A 67 13.47 19.05 -18.09
CA ILE A 67 13.75 19.75 -19.36
C ILE A 67 12.87 21.01 -19.48
N CYS A 68 11.55 20.88 -19.28
CA CYS A 68 10.67 22.04 -19.28
C CYS A 68 11.01 23.08 -18.19
N GLY A 69 11.50 22.64 -17.03
CA GLY A 69 11.96 23.53 -15.96
C GLY A 69 13.21 24.33 -16.33
N LEU A 70 14.12 23.74 -17.12
CA LEU A 70 15.32 24.43 -17.63
C LEU A 70 14.97 25.50 -18.67
N PHE A 71 14.09 25.19 -19.62
CA PHE A 71 13.67 26.14 -20.67
C PHE A 71 12.71 27.23 -20.15
N PHE A 72 11.75 26.88 -19.28
CA PHE A 72 10.69 27.78 -18.81
C PHE A 72 10.80 28.10 -17.30
N LYS A 73 11.96 28.63 -16.89
CA LYS A 73 12.27 28.92 -15.46
C LYS A 73 11.19 29.76 -14.75
N LYS A 74 10.62 30.77 -15.41
CA LYS A 74 9.56 31.63 -14.83
C LYS A 74 8.30 30.82 -14.49
N ARG A 75 7.89 29.90 -15.36
CA ARG A 75 6.70 29.05 -15.16
C ARG A 75 6.93 28.00 -14.09
N GLU A 76 8.13 27.39 -14.06
CA GLU A 76 8.47 26.41 -13.03
C GLU A 76 8.58 27.06 -11.65
N LYS A 77 9.18 28.25 -11.53
CA LYS A 77 9.23 29.00 -10.26
C LYS A 77 7.82 29.26 -9.71
N ARG A 78 6.86 29.67 -10.56
CA ARG A 78 5.46 29.87 -10.17
C ARG A 78 4.81 28.57 -9.68
N ARG A 79 5.04 27.44 -10.36
CA ARG A 79 4.53 26.13 -9.95
C ARG A 79 5.11 25.66 -8.62
N VAL A 80 6.41 25.82 -8.43
CA VAL A 80 7.10 25.46 -7.17
C VAL A 80 6.59 26.32 -6.01
N LEU A 81 6.48 27.64 -6.19
CA LEU A 81 5.88 28.53 -5.18
C LEU A 81 4.44 28.18 -4.87
N HIS A 82 3.64 27.85 -5.89
CA HIS A 82 2.26 27.42 -5.68
C HIS A 82 2.20 26.12 -4.86
N LEU A 83 2.96 25.10 -5.25
CA LEU A 83 3.02 23.82 -4.54
C LEU A 83 3.52 23.98 -3.10
N TYR A 84 4.53 24.83 -2.89
CA TYR A 84 5.04 25.16 -1.56
C TYR A 84 3.94 25.79 -0.69
N ASN A 85 3.31 26.84 -1.20
CA ASN A 85 2.24 27.54 -0.47
C ASN A 85 1.04 26.62 -0.21
N GLU A 86 0.66 25.79 -1.18
CA GLU A 86 -0.41 24.82 -1.03
C GLU A 86 -0.08 23.76 0.03
N THR A 87 1.14 23.22 0.00
CA THR A 87 1.62 22.24 1.00
C THR A 87 1.67 22.87 2.38
N LEU A 88 2.15 24.11 2.50
CA LEU A 88 2.18 24.86 3.75
C LEU A 88 0.76 25.09 4.28
N ARG A 89 -0.17 25.56 3.44
CA ARG A 89 -1.58 25.72 3.80
C ARG A 89 -2.21 24.41 4.25
N ARG A 90 -1.94 23.29 3.55
CA ARG A 90 -2.44 21.96 3.94
C ARG A 90 -1.90 21.54 5.30
N ARG A 91 -0.60 21.75 5.58
CA ARG A 91 0.00 21.44 6.89
C ARG A 91 -0.63 22.29 8.01
N VAL A 92 -0.70 23.61 7.83
CA VAL A 92 -1.31 24.52 8.82
C VAL A 92 -2.80 24.21 9.03
N GLY A 93 -3.53 23.94 7.95
CA GLY A 93 -4.94 23.56 8.00
C GLY A 93 -5.16 22.24 8.74
N TYR A 94 -4.36 21.21 8.42
CA TYR A 94 -4.40 19.91 9.09
C TYR A 94 -4.07 20.05 10.59
N TYR A 95 -3.02 20.79 10.92
CA TYR A 95 -2.65 21.06 12.30
C TYR A 95 -3.77 21.78 13.05
N ARG A 96 -4.39 22.81 12.46
CA ARG A 96 -5.52 23.54 13.06
C ARG A 96 -6.73 22.62 13.30
N PHE A 97 -7.05 21.77 12.31
CA PHE A 97 -8.13 20.79 12.42
C PHE A 97 -7.85 19.78 13.54
N MET A 98 -6.65 19.21 13.56
CA MET A 98 -6.25 18.25 14.60
C MET A 98 -6.18 18.89 15.98
N LYS A 99 -5.73 20.14 16.08
CA LYS A 99 -5.77 20.92 17.31
C LYS A 99 -7.20 20.97 17.84
N LYS A 100 -8.15 21.51 17.07
CA LYS A 100 -9.57 21.57 17.46
C LYS A 100 -10.14 20.20 17.86
N LYS A 101 -9.79 19.14 17.12
CA LYS A 101 -10.20 17.77 17.43
C LYS A 101 -9.68 17.31 18.80
N VAL A 102 -8.42 17.57 19.11
CA VAL A 102 -7.85 17.27 20.43
C VAL A 102 -8.54 18.08 21.51
N GLN A 103 -8.81 19.37 21.30
CA GLN A 103 -9.55 20.19 22.27
C GLN A 103 -10.95 19.63 22.55
N LYS A 104 -11.68 19.21 21.50
CA LYS A 104 -12.99 18.56 21.63
C LYS A 104 -12.89 17.24 22.41
N LEU A 105 -11.87 16.42 22.15
CA LEU A 105 -11.65 15.16 22.87
C LEU A 105 -11.28 15.36 24.34
N VAL A 106 -10.53 16.42 24.67
CA VAL A 106 -10.22 16.82 26.05
C VAL A 106 -11.50 17.21 26.79
N ARG A 107 -12.33 18.08 26.19
CA ARG A 107 -13.61 18.53 26.77
C ARG A 107 -14.56 17.37 27.06
N GLN A 108 -14.63 16.40 26.15
CA GLN A 108 -15.44 15.19 26.32
C GLN A 108 -14.81 14.15 27.26
N ARG A 109 -13.62 14.41 27.84
CA ARG A 109 -12.81 13.45 28.63
C ARG A 109 -12.50 12.12 27.91
N ARG A 110 -12.71 12.04 26.59
CA ARG A 110 -12.50 10.84 25.76
C ARG A 110 -11.08 10.70 25.21
N LEU A 111 -10.15 11.48 25.71
CA LEU A 111 -8.77 11.45 25.24
C LEU A 111 -8.10 10.08 25.50
N GLN A 112 -8.57 9.36 26.52
CA GLN A 112 -8.09 8.03 26.90
C GLN A 112 -8.72 6.88 26.09
N ASP A 113 -9.85 7.08 25.41
CA ASP A 113 -10.54 6.04 24.60
C ASP A 113 -9.67 5.51 23.45
N ASN A 114 -8.63 6.25 23.05
CA ASN A 114 -7.73 5.89 21.96
C ASN A 114 -6.43 5.19 22.44
N LEU A 115 -6.29 4.95 23.74
CA LEU A 115 -5.15 4.20 24.28
C LEU A 115 -5.39 2.70 24.07
N ASN A 116 -4.59 2.10 23.18
CA ASN A 116 -4.65 0.66 22.95
C ASN A 116 -4.40 -0.11 24.25
N VAL A 117 -5.18 -1.17 24.51
CA VAL A 117 -5.01 -2.09 25.65
C VAL A 117 -3.56 -2.58 25.77
N LEU A 118 -2.88 -2.80 24.64
CA LEU A 118 -1.48 -3.22 24.56
C LEU A 118 -0.50 -2.18 25.14
N VAL A 119 -0.80 -0.89 25.00
CA VAL A 119 0.01 0.20 25.57
C VAL A 119 -0.18 0.24 27.09
N VAL A 120 -1.43 0.08 27.54
CA VAL A 120 -1.77 0.01 28.98
C VAL A 120 -1.12 -1.20 29.65
N LEU A 121 -1.16 -2.37 29.01
CA LEU A 121 -0.52 -3.59 29.52
C LEU A 121 1.00 -3.43 29.65
N ARG A 122 1.65 -2.78 28.68
CA ARG A 122 3.09 -2.50 28.74
C ARG A 122 3.43 -1.56 29.90
N LEU A 123 2.63 -0.52 30.11
CA LEU A 123 2.83 0.43 31.21
C LEU A 123 2.64 -0.22 32.58
N ARG A 124 1.69 -1.15 32.71
CA ARG A 124 1.39 -1.84 33.98
C ARG A 124 2.39 -2.95 34.31
N PHE A 125 2.90 -3.68 33.31
CA PHE A 125 3.78 -4.83 33.51
C PHE A 125 5.08 -4.73 32.65
N PRO A 126 6.00 -3.83 33.01
CA PRO A 126 7.21 -3.58 32.21
C PRO A 126 8.18 -4.76 32.16
N ARG A 127 8.14 -5.69 33.13
CA ARG A 127 9.06 -6.84 33.22
C ARG A 127 8.65 -8.04 32.36
N ALA A 128 7.34 -8.31 32.25
CA ALA A 128 6.80 -9.46 31.52
C ALA A 128 6.64 -9.18 30.00
N PHE A 129 6.37 -7.93 29.63
CA PHE A 129 5.96 -7.56 28.27
C PHE A 129 6.99 -6.70 27.53
N ARG A 130 8.29 -6.97 27.70
CA ARG A 130 9.35 -6.26 26.96
C ARG A 130 9.30 -6.49 25.45
N PHE A 131 8.96 -7.71 25.02
CA PHE A 131 8.87 -8.06 23.59
C PHE A 131 7.79 -7.27 22.85
N LEU A 132 6.75 -6.80 23.56
CA LEU A 132 5.72 -5.96 22.97
C LEU A 132 6.28 -4.64 22.44
N HIS A 133 7.49 -4.20 22.85
CA HIS A 133 8.19 -3.06 22.24
C HIS A 133 8.40 -3.20 20.74
N LEU A 134 8.58 -4.42 20.23
CA LEU A 134 8.71 -4.67 18.80
C LEU A 134 7.42 -4.38 18.02
N LEU A 135 6.25 -4.55 18.64
CA LEU A 135 4.96 -4.39 17.98
C LEU A 135 4.56 -2.91 17.88
N PRO A 136 4.20 -2.40 16.68
CA PRO A 136 3.81 -1.00 16.48
C PRO A 136 2.53 -0.64 17.27
N GLY A 137 1.64 -1.60 17.49
CA GLY A 137 0.38 -1.38 18.22
C GLY A 137 0.55 -1.15 19.73
N ALA A 138 1.69 -1.50 20.31
CA ALA A 138 1.97 -1.37 21.74
C ALA A 138 2.86 -0.17 22.06
N ARG A 139 3.37 0.55 21.05
CA ARG A 139 4.22 1.74 21.22
C ARG A 139 3.38 3.00 21.41
N ARG A 140 4.00 4.02 22.00
CA ARG A 140 3.36 5.31 22.21
C ARG A 140 3.06 5.95 20.85
N LYS A 141 1.97 6.71 20.80
CA LYS A 141 1.50 7.40 19.59
C LYS A 141 1.50 8.90 19.85
N CYS A 142 1.86 9.68 18.84
CA CYS A 142 1.71 11.12 18.91
C CYS A 142 0.23 11.52 18.98
N LEU A 143 -0.11 12.47 19.85
CA LEU A 143 -1.49 12.92 20.01
C LEU A 143 -2.06 13.60 18.75
N ILE A 144 -1.21 14.24 17.95
CA ILE A 144 -1.62 15.06 16.79
C ILE A 144 -1.57 14.23 15.50
N CYS A 145 -0.41 13.67 15.13
CA CYS A 145 -0.27 12.92 13.87
C CYS A 145 -0.62 11.44 13.99
N LYS A 146 -0.84 10.91 15.20
CA LYS A 146 -1.03 9.47 15.49
C LYS A 146 0.13 8.57 15.04
N GLU A 147 1.26 9.17 14.69
CA GLU A 147 2.46 8.44 14.29
C GLU A 147 3.00 7.67 15.50
N VAL A 148 3.43 6.45 15.21
CA VAL A 148 3.93 5.50 16.21
C VAL A 148 5.41 5.78 16.44
N GLU A 149 5.84 5.71 17.70
CA GLU A 149 7.25 5.81 18.05
C GLU A 149 8.10 4.78 17.25
N PRO A 150 9.10 5.24 16.48
CA PRO A 150 9.98 4.35 15.72
C PRO A 150 10.85 3.53 16.67
N LEU A 151 11.31 2.37 16.18
CA LEU A 151 11.98 1.36 17.00
C LEU A 151 13.37 1.81 17.47
N CYS A 152 13.98 2.76 16.77
CA CYS A 152 15.30 3.30 17.09
C CYS A 152 15.15 4.74 17.57
N ARG A 153 15.48 4.97 18.85
CA ARG A 153 15.61 6.25 19.58
C ARG A 153 15.36 7.52 18.75
N SER A 154 14.10 7.81 18.43
CA SER A 154 13.70 9.17 18.06
C SER A 154 13.29 9.89 19.33
N ARG A 155 13.65 11.17 19.44
CA ARG A 155 13.27 12.05 20.55
C ARG A 155 11.75 12.30 20.52
N PHE A 156 10.98 11.36 21.05
CA PHE A 156 9.59 11.62 21.41
C PHE A 156 9.60 12.43 22.70
N GLU A 157 9.06 13.63 22.62
CA GLU A 157 8.98 14.51 23.78
C GLU A 157 7.70 14.19 24.55
N GLN A 158 7.86 13.95 25.85
CA GLN A 158 6.74 13.77 26.76
C GLN A 158 6.37 15.13 27.37
N CYS A 159 5.08 15.31 27.67
CA CYS A 159 4.68 16.46 28.47
C CYS A 159 5.43 16.49 29.81
N ARG A 160 5.90 17.68 30.22
CA ARG A 160 6.59 17.90 31.49
C ARG A 160 5.67 17.78 32.72
N ASN A 161 4.35 17.79 32.51
CA ASN A 161 3.39 17.73 33.60
C ASN A 161 3.20 16.29 34.09
N GLU A 162 3.32 16.07 35.39
CA GLU A 162 3.30 14.73 36.02
C GLU A 162 1.93 14.04 35.87
N LEU A 163 0.85 14.82 35.75
CA LEU A 163 -0.51 14.33 35.52
C LEU A 163 -0.80 14.03 34.04
N CYS A 164 0.11 14.35 33.12
CA CYS A 164 -0.09 14.25 31.68
C CYS A 164 0.85 13.22 31.04
N HIS A 165 0.30 12.07 30.61
CA HIS A 165 1.08 11.00 29.96
C HIS A 165 1.16 11.11 28.43
N PHE A 166 0.77 12.23 27.83
CA PHE A 166 0.77 12.36 26.37
C PHE A 166 2.18 12.59 25.81
N SER A 167 2.45 11.91 24.68
CA SER A 167 3.70 12.02 23.92
C SER A 167 3.47 12.67 22.57
N TYR A 168 4.46 13.43 22.10
CA TYR A 168 4.43 14.13 20.81
C TYR A 168 5.63 13.75 19.94
N CYS A 169 5.42 13.83 18.62
CA CYS A 169 6.51 13.82 17.65
C CYS A 169 7.30 15.15 17.75
N PRO A 170 8.61 15.18 17.45
CA PRO A 170 9.42 16.40 17.60
C PRO A 170 8.87 17.56 16.75
N GLU A 171 8.47 17.29 15.50
CA GLU A 171 7.85 18.28 14.62
C GLU A 171 6.53 18.83 15.20
N CYS A 172 5.70 17.93 15.73
CA CYS A 172 4.41 18.25 16.32
C CYS A 172 4.55 19.07 17.61
N TRP A 173 5.63 18.85 18.35
CA TRP A 173 5.93 19.54 19.60
C TRP A 173 6.39 20.98 19.32
N GLU A 174 7.24 21.17 18.32
CA GLU A 174 7.65 22.49 17.84
C GLU A 174 6.46 23.29 17.29
N ASP A 175 5.61 22.66 16.46
CA ASP A 175 4.36 23.24 15.95
C ASP A 175 3.37 23.60 17.07
N SER A 176 3.47 22.97 18.24
CA SER A 176 2.67 23.28 19.42
C SER A 176 3.22 24.42 20.29
N GLY A 177 4.38 24.98 19.92
CA GLY A 177 5.05 26.01 20.70
C GLY A 177 5.59 25.48 22.03
N ASN A 178 6.02 24.22 22.07
CA ASN A 178 6.55 23.54 23.26
C ASN A 178 5.58 23.48 24.45
N LYS A 179 4.27 23.48 24.18
CA LYS A 179 3.22 23.40 25.19
C LYS A 179 2.29 22.23 24.90
N CYS A 180 1.93 21.49 25.94
CA CYS A 180 0.98 20.39 25.78
C CYS A 180 -0.42 20.93 25.48
N LEU A 181 -0.98 20.48 24.35
CA LEU A 181 -2.30 20.90 23.89
C LEU A 181 -3.44 20.50 24.84
N ALA A 182 -3.27 19.38 25.54
CA ALA A 182 -4.23 18.89 26.53
C ALA A 182 -4.19 19.72 27.82
N CYS A 183 -3.00 20.08 28.32
CA CYS A 183 -2.89 20.95 29.49
C CYS A 183 -3.40 22.37 29.18
N ALA A 184 -2.98 22.94 28.04
CA ALA A 184 -3.38 24.27 27.63
C ALA A 184 -4.90 24.44 27.42
N THR A 185 -5.62 23.35 27.10
CA THR A 185 -7.08 23.39 27.01
C THR A 185 -7.76 23.34 28.36
N LEU A 186 -7.27 22.50 29.28
CA LEU A 186 -7.76 22.45 30.65
C LEU A 186 -7.55 23.79 31.38
N ASP A 187 -6.39 24.41 31.17
CA ASP A 187 -6.08 25.75 31.73
C ASP A 187 -7.03 26.82 31.15
N ALA A 188 -7.28 26.77 29.84
CA ALA A 188 -8.21 27.69 29.17
C ALA A 188 -9.64 27.52 29.69
N ASP A 189 -10.13 26.29 29.81
CA ASP A 189 -11.48 26.01 30.31
C ASP A 189 -11.63 26.41 31.80
N THR A 190 -10.57 26.28 32.59
CA THR A 190 -10.53 26.76 34.00
C THR A 190 -10.58 28.28 34.08
N SER A 191 -9.96 28.97 33.12
CA SER A 191 -10.02 30.43 33.01
C SER A 191 -11.32 30.95 32.39
N SER A 192 -11.98 30.15 31.55
CA SER A 192 -13.22 30.49 30.84
C SER A 192 -14.47 29.98 31.55
N GLY A 193 -14.42 29.76 32.87
CA GLY A 193 -15.58 29.43 33.71
C GLY A 193 -16.66 30.52 33.80
N LEU A 194 -16.69 31.46 32.84
CA LEU A 194 -17.65 32.55 32.66
C LEU A 194 -17.89 32.76 31.16
N ASP A 195 -18.30 31.72 30.42
CA ASP A 195 -19.38 31.86 29.43
C ASP A 195 -19.76 30.50 28.84
N SER A 196 -20.86 29.97 29.33
CA SER A 196 -21.60 28.89 28.69
C SER A 196 -22.65 29.53 27.78
N SER A 197 -22.48 29.42 26.47
CA SER A 197 -23.56 29.48 25.48
C SER A 197 -23.09 28.75 24.23
N ASP A 198 -23.61 27.53 24.07
CA ASP A 198 -23.53 26.75 22.84
C ASP A 198 -24.35 27.47 21.75
N GLU A 199 -23.75 27.69 20.57
CA GLU A 199 -24.50 27.87 19.33
C GLU A 199 -23.91 26.90 18.30
N ASP A 200 -24.61 25.76 18.18
CA ASP A 200 -24.60 24.92 16.99
C ASP A 200 -25.30 25.69 15.87
N ASP A 201 -24.69 25.79 14.70
CA ASP A 201 -25.40 26.13 13.46
C ASP A 201 -24.84 25.31 12.29
N ASP A 202 -25.80 24.82 11.51
CA ASP A 202 -25.73 23.90 10.35
C ASP A 202 -24.83 24.36 9.18
#